data_AF-A0A257WCT3-F1
#
_entry.id   AF-A0A257WCT3-F1
#
_cell.length_a   1.000
_cell.length_b   1.000
_cell.length_c   1.000
_cell.angle_alpha   90.00
_cell.angle_beta   90.00
_cell.angle_gamma   90.00
#
_symmetry.space_group_name_H-M   'P 1'
#
loop_
_entity.id
_entity.type
_entity.pdbx_description
1 polymer ?
#
loop_
_entity_poly.entity_id
_entity_poly.type
_entity_poly.pdbx_seq_one_letter_code
_entity_poly.pdbx_strand_id
1 'polypeptide(L)'
;MENALSFLSPQDIQSIDVLKDAAATAIYGARGANGVIVITTKSGRSGKPKVSYNGFVGVRSLARKLDVMSPYDFVIYQSERSRGSSTDSTNFLNNFGTTWDTLDVYKSVPSVDWQKEAFGQTGVTTTHNIG
;
A
#
# COMPACT_ATOMS: atom_id res chain seq x y z
N MET A 1 0.08 -17.85 -11.75
CA MET A 1 0.18 -16.81 -12.79
C MET A 1 1.56 -16.20 -12.66
N GLU A 2 2.41 -16.39 -13.66
CA GLU A 2 3.79 -15.93 -13.63
C GLU A 2 3.82 -14.46 -14.06
N ASN A 3 4.31 -13.58 -13.20
CA ASN A 3 4.37 -12.15 -13.48
C ASN A 3 5.61 -11.87 -14.35
N ALA A 4 5.57 -12.32 -15.60
CA ALA A 4 6.66 -12.20 -16.57
C ALA A 4 7.02 -10.75 -16.93
N LEU A 5 6.30 -9.75 -16.41
CA LEU A 5 6.64 -8.34 -16.57
C LEU A 5 7.41 -7.77 -15.36
N SER A 6 7.50 -8.50 -14.25
CA SER A 6 8.20 -7.99 -13.07
C SER A 6 9.73 -8.11 -13.15
N PHE A 7 10.26 -8.92 -14.07
CA PHE A 7 11.71 -9.03 -14.28
C PHE A 7 12.26 -7.97 -15.25
N LEU A 8 11.39 -7.33 -16.05
CA LEU A 8 11.82 -6.31 -16.99
C LEU A 8 11.76 -4.94 -16.32
N SER A 9 12.92 -4.31 -16.12
CA SER A 9 12.97 -2.92 -15.66
C SER A 9 12.42 -2.01 -16.76
N PRO A 10 11.50 -1.08 -16.46
CA PRO A 10 11.04 -0.08 -17.44
C PRO A 10 12.16 0.75 -18.05
N GLN A 11 13.31 0.84 -17.36
CA GLN A 11 14.46 1.60 -17.83
C GLN A 11 15.23 0.90 -18.95
N ASP A 12 15.08 -0.42 -19.08
CA ASP A 12 15.69 -1.21 -20.15
C ASP A 12 14.81 -1.24 -21.40
N ILE A 13 13.60 -0.68 -21.33
CA ILE A 13 12.69 -0.59 -22.47
C ILE A 13 13.14 0.56 -23.39
N GLN A 14 13.29 0.25 -24.67
CA GLN A 14 13.52 1.21 -25.73
C GLN A 14 12.21 1.69 -26.36
N SER A 15 11.28 0.78 -26.67
CA SER A 15 9.96 1.12 -27.21
C SER A 15 8.89 0.11 -26.78
N ILE A 16 7.64 0.58 -26.72
CA ILE A 16 6.45 -0.24 -26.48
C ILE A 16 5.47 0.03 -27.62
N ASP A 17 5.21 -0.98 -28.43
CA ASP A 17 4.29 -0.90 -29.56
C ASP A 17 3.06 -1.76 -29.28
N VAL A 18 1.87 -1.13 -29.30
CA VAL A 18 0.60 -1.80 -28.97
C VAL A 18 -0.21 -2.03 -30.24
N LEU A 19 -0.33 -3.29 -30.64
CA LEU A 19 -1.05 -3.71 -31.83
C LEU A 19 -2.49 -4.09 -31.44
N LYS A 20 -3.44 -3.28 -31.91
CA LYS A 20 -4.89 -3.42 -31.61
C LYS A 20 -5.70 -3.96 -32.79
N ASP A 21 -5.21 -3.77 -34.01
CA ASP A 21 -5.94 -4.14 -35.23
C ASP A 21 -5.67 -5.60 -35.62
N ALA A 22 -6.72 -6.26 -36.11
CA ALA A 22 -6.69 -7.70 -36.47
C ALA A 22 -5.60 -8.05 -37.49
N ALA A 23 -5.26 -7.13 -38.40
CA ALA A 23 -4.19 -7.34 -39.39
C ALA A 23 -2.79 -7.32 -38.75
N ALA A 24 -2.58 -6.51 -37.71
CA ALA A 24 -1.30 -6.39 -37.02
C ALA A 24 -1.12 -7.51 -35.97
N THR A 25 -2.19 -8.06 -35.41
CA THR A 25 -2.15 -9.19 -34.47
C THR A 25 -2.10 -10.56 -35.15
N ALA A 26 -2.53 -10.67 -36.42
CA ALA A 26 -2.59 -11.93 -37.18
C ALA A 26 -1.24 -12.66 -37.29
N ILE A 27 -0.12 -11.93 -37.30
CA ILE A 27 1.23 -12.51 -37.36
C ILE A 27 1.54 -13.34 -36.10
N TYR A 28 0.94 -13.02 -34.96
CA TYR A 28 1.19 -13.66 -33.68
C TYR A 28 0.16 -14.75 -33.32
N GLY A 29 -0.74 -15.07 -34.25
CA GLY A 29 -1.69 -16.19 -34.16
C GLY A 29 -2.74 -16.04 -33.06
N ALA A 30 -3.38 -17.16 -32.68
CA ALA A 30 -4.51 -17.17 -31.74
C ALA A 30 -4.20 -16.57 -30.36
N ARG A 31 -2.93 -16.53 -29.95
CA ARG A 31 -2.49 -15.94 -28.68
C ARG A 31 -2.51 -14.40 -28.69
N GLY A 32 -2.56 -13.77 -29.87
CA GLY A 32 -2.70 -12.33 -30.05
C GLY A 32 -4.15 -11.85 -30.23
N ALA A 33 -5.15 -12.73 -30.05
CA ALA A 33 -6.56 -12.39 -30.28
C ALA A 33 -7.08 -11.24 -29.41
N ASN A 34 -6.48 -11.03 -28.22
CA ASN A 34 -6.80 -9.93 -27.31
C ASN A 34 -5.91 -8.68 -27.52
N GLY A 35 -5.10 -8.65 -28.58
CA GLY A 35 -4.07 -7.64 -28.81
C GLY A 35 -2.66 -8.15 -28.50
N VAL A 36 -1.65 -7.48 -29.06
CA VAL A 36 -0.23 -7.82 -28.86
C VAL A 36 0.52 -6.56 -28.42
N ILE A 37 1.36 -6.70 -27.39
CA ILE A 37 2.28 -5.64 -26.95
C ILE A 37 3.70 -6.10 -27.29
N VAL A 38 4.36 -5.38 -28.19
CA VAL A 38 5.76 -5.63 -28.57
C VAL A 38 6.62 -4.70 -27.73
N ILE A 39 7.53 -5.28 -26.95
CA ILE A 39 8.48 -4.54 -26.12
C ILE A 39 9.87 -4.71 -26.72
N THR A 40 10.50 -3.61 -27.14
CA THR A 40 11.90 -3.61 -27.60
C THR A 40 12.78 -3.17 -26.45
N THR A 41 13.78 -3.96 -26.08
CA THR A 41 14.76 -3.58 -25.04
C THR A 41 15.98 -2.88 -25.62
N LYS A 42 16.64 -2.06 -24.80
CA LYS A 42 17.90 -1.40 -25.16
C LYS A 42 18.99 -2.46 -25.35
N SER A 43 19.72 -2.36 -26.46
CA SER A 43 20.87 -3.21 -26.76
C SER A 43 22.10 -2.36 -27.09
N GLY A 44 23.29 -2.92 -26.85
CA GLY A 44 24.55 -2.24 -27.13
C GLY A 44 24.71 -1.92 -28.61
N ARG A 45 25.08 -0.67 -28.92
CA ARG A 45 25.34 -0.21 -30.31
C ARG A 45 26.84 -0.11 -30.54
N SER A 46 27.29 -0.46 -31.75
CA SER A 46 28.68 -0.25 -32.16
C SER A 46 29.00 1.25 -32.21
N GLY A 47 30.11 1.66 -31.61
CA GLY A 47 30.52 3.06 -31.50
C GLY A 47 31.06 3.43 -30.12
N LYS A 48 31.08 4.73 -29.80
CA LYS A 48 31.57 5.23 -28.50
C LYS A 48 30.65 4.72 -27.37
N PRO A 49 31.20 4.19 -26.27
CA PRO A 49 30.40 3.77 -25.12
C PRO A 49 29.64 4.96 -24.56
N LYS A 50 28.33 4.79 -24.36
CA LYS A 50 27.46 5.74 -23.67
C LYS A 50 26.99 5.08 -22.40
N VAL A 51 27.27 5.71 -21.27
CA VAL A 51 26.84 5.27 -19.95
C VAL A 51 25.79 6.27 -19.45
N SER A 52 24.65 5.76 -19.02
CA SER A 52 23.55 6.51 -18.43
C SER A 52 23.34 6.07 -16.98
N TYR A 53 23.24 7.03 -16.08
CA TYR A 53 22.93 6.80 -14.67
C TYR A 53 21.59 7.45 -14.36
N ASN A 54 20.65 6.66 -13.86
CA ASN A 54 19.35 7.15 -13.42
C ASN A 54 19.19 6.88 -11.92
N GLY A 55 19.05 7.96 -11.14
CA GLY A 55 18.71 7.89 -9.73
C GLY A 55 17.31 8.45 -9.51
N PHE A 56 16.46 7.70 -8.80
CA PHE A 56 15.15 8.15 -8.37
C PHE A 56 15.07 8.15 -6.85
N VAL A 57 14.55 9.23 -6.28
CA VAL A 57 14.24 9.33 -4.84
C VAL A 57 12.77 9.69 -4.74
N GLY A 58 12.00 8.83 -4.07
CA GLY A 58 10.57 9.02 -3.83
C GLY A 58 10.26 9.04 -2.35
N VAL A 59 9.39 9.95 -1.94
CA VAL A 59 8.89 10.06 -0.57
C VAL A 59 7.47 9.47 -0.56
N ARG A 60 7.27 8.35 0.13
CA ARG A 60 5.96 7.70 0.26
C ARG A 60 5.36 8.01 1.63
N SER A 61 4.14 8.55 1.66
CA SER A 61 3.36 8.74 2.89
C SER A 61 2.00 8.06 2.75
N LEU A 62 1.39 7.73 3.88
CA LEU A 62 0.07 7.12 3.91
C LEU A 62 -0.97 8.15 3.43
N ALA A 63 -1.64 7.86 2.29
CA ALA A 63 -2.53 8.81 1.63
C ALA A 63 -3.77 9.18 2.45
N ARG A 64 -4.27 8.25 3.28
CA ARG A 64 -5.40 8.48 4.17
C ARG A 64 -5.26 7.60 5.40
N LYS A 65 -5.38 8.22 6.58
CA LYS A 65 -5.54 7.52 7.85
C LYS A 65 -7.02 7.26 8.11
N LEU A 66 -7.33 6.13 8.72
CA LEU A 66 -8.67 5.89 9.27
C LEU A 66 -8.79 6.65 10.58
N ASP A 67 -9.90 7.35 10.77
CA ASP A 67 -10.20 7.94 12.07
C ASP A 67 -10.56 6.81 13.03
N VAL A 68 -9.73 6.63 14.05
CA VAL A 68 -9.92 5.62 15.08
C VAL A 68 -10.38 6.29 16.37
N MET A 69 -11.14 5.53 17.13
CA MET A 69 -11.72 5.95 18.39
C MET A 69 -10.64 6.27 19.42
N SER A 70 -10.84 7.31 20.24
CA SER A 70 -9.96 7.58 21.38
C SER A 70 -10.15 6.53 22.49
N PRO A 71 -9.19 6.36 23.42
CA PRO A 71 -9.35 5.45 24.55
C PRO A 71 -10.64 5.72 25.35
N TYR A 72 -10.99 6.99 25.55
CA TYR A 72 -12.23 7.37 26.23
C TYR A 72 -13.48 6.95 25.45
N ASP A 73 -13.54 7.30 24.17
CA ASP A 73 -14.69 6.95 23.32
C ASP A 73 -14.88 5.42 23.23
N PHE A 74 -13.77 4.67 23.26
CA PHE A 74 -13.80 3.20 23.27
C PHE A 74 -14.46 2.64 24.52
N VAL A 75 -14.12 3.20 25.69
CA VAL A 75 -14.73 2.77 26.95
C VAL A 75 -16.21 3.15 27.00
N ILE A 76 -16.59 4.32 26.49
CA ILE A 76 -18.01 4.71 26.37
C ILE A 76 -18.77 3.74 25.47
N TYR A 77 -18.26 3.43 24.29
CA TYR A 77 -18.86 2.43 23.40
C TYR A 77 -19.00 1.06 24.08
N GLN A 78 -17.97 0.63 24.81
CA GLN A 78 -17.99 -0.64 25.54
C GLN A 78 -19.01 -0.64 26.68
N SER A 79 -19.25 0.52 27.31
CA SER A 79 -20.30 0.72 28.31
C SER A 79 -21.69 0.68 27.68
N GLU A 80 -21.91 1.29 26.52
CA GLU A 80 -23.20 1.25 25.83
C GLU A 80 -23.56 -0.17 25.41
N ARG A 81 -22.56 -0.92 24.93
CA ARG A 81 -22.71 -2.33 24.55
C ARG A 81 -23.10 -3.22 25.74
N SER A 82 -22.60 -2.94 26.94
CA SER A 82 -22.78 -3.80 28.11
C SER A 82 -24.15 -3.64 28.79
N ARG A 83 -24.89 -2.56 28.47
CA ARG A 83 -26.19 -2.22 29.09
C ARG A 83 -27.33 -3.21 28.79
N GLY A 84 -27.16 -4.11 27.83
CA GLY A 84 -28.17 -5.09 27.44
C GLY A 84 -28.09 -6.46 28.13
N SER A 85 -27.07 -6.71 28.95
CA SER A 85 -26.76 -8.05 29.48
C SER A 85 -26.06 -7.95 30.84
N SER A 86 -26.59 -8.62 31.86
CA SER A 86 -26.01 -8.62 33.21
C SER A 86 -24.58 -9.16 33.26
N THR A 87 -24.28 -10.17 32.41
CA THR A 87 -22.95 -10.74 32.27
C THR A 87 -21.97 -9.74 31.65
N ASP A 88 -22.39 -9.04 30.59
CA ASP A 88 -21.53 -8.08 29.89
C ASP A 88 -21.30 -6.82 30.73
N SER A 89 -22.31 -6.39 31.49
CA SER A 89 -22.21 -5.29 32.44
C SER A 89 -21.21 -5.63 33.56
N THR A 90 -21.25 -6.85 34.10
CA THR A 90 -20.27 -7.31 35.11
C THR A 90 -18.86 -7.37 34.54
N ASN A 91 -18.69 -7.87 33.30
CA ASN A 91 -17.40 -7.90 32.61
C ASN A 91 -16.86 -6.48 32.34
N PHE A 92 -17.72 -5.52 32.00
CA PHE A 92 -17.33 -4.13 31.82
C PHE A 92 -16.82 -3.53 33.13
N LEU A 93 -17.56 -3.71 34.23
CA LEU A 93 -17.19 -3.20 35.55
C LEU A 93 -15.85 -3.75 36.04
N ASN A 94 -15.57 -5.03 35.76
CA ASN A 94 -14.30 -5.68 36.13
C ASN A 94 -13.10 -5.19 35.32
N ASN A 95 -13.29 -4.79 34.06
CA ASN A 95 -12.20 -4.40 33.16
C ASN A 95 -11.94 -2.88 33.11
N PHE A 96 -12.99 -2.06 33.30
CA PHE A 96 -12.93 -0.61 33.12
C PHE A 96 -13.30 0.20 34.37
N GLY A 97 -13.75 -0.46 35.44
CA GLY A 97 -14.12 0.17 36.70
C GLY A 97 -15.61 0.44 36.86
N THR A 98 -15.99 0.86 38.07
CA THR A 98 -17.40 0.88 38.54
C THR A 98 -18.05 2.26 38.54
N THR A 99 -17.30 3.36 38.40
CA THR A 99 -17.81 4.72 38.63
C THR A 99 -17.41 5.68 37.49
N TRP A 100 -18.23 6.70 37.23
CA TRP A 100 -17.91 7.76 36.25
C TRP A 100 -16.55 8.44 36.51
N ASP A 101 -16.12 8.47 37.77
CA ASP A 101 -14.81 8.98 38.21
C ASP A 101 -13.63 8.12 37.72
N THR A 102 -13.80 6.80 37.58
CA THR A 102 -12.78 5.91 37.01
C THR A 102 -12.73 5.99 35.49
N LEU A 103 -13.83 6.40 34.85
CA LEU A 103 -13.92 6.54 33.39
C LEU A 103 -13.22 7.79 32.87
N ASP A 104 -13.19 8.87 33.66
CA ASP A 104 -12.51 10.11 33.30
C ASP A 104 -10.98 9.95 33.22
N VAL A 105 -10.41 8.95 33.90
CA VAL A 105 -8.98 8.60 33.79
C VAL A 105 -8.61 8.28 32.34
N TYR A 106 -9.50 7.66 31.56
CA TYR A 106 -9.25 7.32 30.16
C TYR A 106 -9.17 8.53 29.22
N LYS A 107 -9.62 9.72 29.66
CA LYS A 107 -9.37 10.98 28.92
C LYS A 107 -7.91 11.40 28.96
N SER A 108 -7.19 11.01 30.03
CA SER A 108 -5.78 11.34 30.22
C SER A 108 -4.82 10.28 29.66
N VAL A 109 -5.34 9.11 29.27
CA VAL A 109 -4.53 8.03 28.69
C VAL A 109 -4.12 8.41 27.25
N PRO A 110 -2.82 8.38 26.93
CA PRO A 110 -2.37 8.67 25.58
C PRO A 110 -2.92 7.64 24.59
N SER A 111 -3.50 8.12 23.49
CA SER A 111 -3.93 7.25 22.39
C SER A 111 -2.72 6.69 21.63
N VAL A 112 -2.73 5.39 21.35
CA VAL A 112 -1.70 4.73 20.55
C VAL A 112 -2.16 4.73 19.09
N ASP A 113 -1.48 5.50 18.23
CA ASP A 113 -1.70 5.47 16.78
C ASP A 113 -0.99 4.25 16.17
N TRP A 114 -1.68 3.10 16.21
CA TRP A 114 -1.19 1.87 15.57
C TRP A 114 -1.01 2.01 14.06
N GLN A 115 -1.70 2.95 13.39
CA GLN A 115 -1.47 3.17 11.95
C GLN A 115 -0.11 3.82 11.71
N LYS A 116 0.30 4.75 12.59
CA LYS A 116 1.65 5.30 12.56
C LYS A 116 2.71 4.26 12.91
N GLU A 117 2.43 3.38 13.86
CA GLU A 117 3.37 2.34 14.29
C GLU A 117 3.53 1.23 13.23
N ALA A 118 2.41 0.71 12.72
CA ALA A 118 2.42 -0.43 11.78
C ALA A 118 2.79 -0.02 10.35
N PHE A 119 2.29 1.12 9.86
CA PHE A 119 2.60 1.59 8.50
C PHE A 119 3.83 2.50 8.43
N GLY A 120 4.42 2.82 9.59
CA GLY A 120 5.61 3.64 9.70
C GLY A 120 5.39 5.09 9.29
N GLN A 121 6.40 5.91 9.61
CA GLN A 121 6.49 7.25 9.06
C GLN A 121 6.88 7.21 7.58
N THR A 122 6.64 8.32 6.90
CA THR A 122 6.98 8.58 5.51
C THR A 122 8.29 7.88 5.10
N GLY A 123 8.18 6.84 4.27
CA GLY A 123 9.33 6.07 3.83
C GLY A 123 10.02 6.75 2.66
N VAL A 124 11.36 6.76 2.65
CA VAL A 124 12.13 7.17 1.47
C VAL A 124 12.44 5.91 0.67
N THR A 125 12.01 5.89 -0.59
CA THR A 125 12.35 4.83 -1.55
C THR A 125 13.39 5.39 -2.51
N THR A 126 14.52 4.70 -2.66
CA THR A 126 15.53 5.05 -3.66
C THR A 126 15.65 3.94 -4.69
N THR A 127 15.85 4.32 -5.95
CA THR A 127 16.11 3.38 -7.04
C THR A 127 17.27 3.89 -7.86
N HIS A 128 18.28 3.05 -8.06
CA HIS A 128 19.49 3.39 -8.80
C HIS A 128 19.68 2.39 -9.93
N ASN A 129 19.90 2.89 -11.14
CA ASN A 129 20.07 2.06 -12.32
C ASN A 129 21.18 2.65 -13.20
N ILE A 130 21.96 1.75 -13.82
CA ILE A 130 23.07 2.07 -14.71
C ILE A 130 22.82 1.29 -16.01
N GLY A 131 22.90 1.97 -17.15
CA GLY A 131 22.68 1.35 -18.47
C GLY A 131 23.43 2.05 -19.60
#